data_AF-A0A136IJS3-F1
#
_entry.id   AF-A0A136IJS3-F1
#
_cell.length_a   1.000
_cell.length_b   1.000
_cell.length_c   1.000
_cell.angle_alpha   90.00
_cell.angle_beta   90.00
_cell.angle_gamma   90.00
#
_symmetry.space_group_name_H-M   'P 1'
#
loop_
_entity.id
_entity.type
_entity.pdbx_description
1 polymer ?
#
loop_
_entity_poly.entity_id
_entity_poly.type
_entity_poly.pdbx_seq_one_letter_code
_entity_poly.pdbx_strand_id
1 'polypeptide(L)'
;FREEFNLLHCVQSGLLALAIADQAFADNITSLQDIHDARVPRNMDRLTLHWKPEKARDFIFRQGPINSDHITYEQSRQAILALGRACGYEEPLRFYQIRRGSGKKLTEAMTMEERNQIMDHGGGTSAVYRRYYMTGFIDKDIQAI
;
A
#
# COMPACT_ATOMS: atom_id res chain seq x y z
N PHE A 1 -4.33 19.34 -2.52
CA PHE A 1 -4.54 17.97 -2.03
C PHE A 1 -5.64 18.02 -0.98
N ARG A 2 -6.79 17.37 -1.22
CA ARG A 2 -7.74 17.09 -0.13
C ARG A 2 -7.44 15.67 0.33
N GLU A 3 -6.87 15.53 1.53
CA GLU A 3 -6.67 14.23 2.20
C GLU A 3 -7.99 13.75 2.80
N GLU A 4 -9.06 13.69 2.00
CA GLU A 4 -10.32 13.10 2.47
C GLU A 4 -10.18 11.57 2.44
N PHE A 5 -10.48 10.92 3.57
CA PHE A 5 -10.43 9.47 3.68
C PHE A 5 -11.40 8.84 2.68
N ASN A 6 -10.87 8.05 1.74
CA ASN A 6 -11.66 7.30 0.77
C ASN A 6 -11.36 5.81 0.94
N LEU A 7 -12.41 5.00 1.09
CA LEU A 7 -12.30 3.53 1.17
C LEU A 7 -11.56 2.93 -0.03
N LEU A 8 -11.63 3.57 -1.20
CA LEU A 8 -10.88 3.18 -2.40
C LEU A 8 -9.36 3.25 -2.22
N HIS A 9 -8.88 4.04 -1.26
CA HIS A 9 -7.46 4.15 -0.94
C HIS A 9 -7.01 3.17 0.17
N CYS A 10 -7.96 2.45 0.80
CA CYS A 10 -7.65 1.52 1.88
C CYS A 10 -7.21 0.15 1.32
N VAL A 11 -5.90 -0.10 1.35
CA VAL A 11 -5.32 -1.38 0.90
C VAL A 11 -5.86 -2.57 1.70
N GLN A 12 -6.11 -2.39 3.00
CA GLN A 12 -6.66 -3.44 3.86
C GLN A 12 -8.07 -3.84 3.41
N SER A 13 -8.94 -2.87 3.15
CA SER A 13 -10.30 -3.12 2.65
C SER A 13 -10.27 -3.83 1.30
N GLY A 14 -9.39 -3.41 0.39
CA GLY A 14 -9.21 -4.08 -0.91
C GLY A 14 -8.75 -5.54 -0.77
N LEU A 15 -7.79 -5.81 0.11
CA LEU A 15 -7.28 -7.16 0.34
C LEU A 15 -8.34 -8.07 0.97
N LEU A 16 -9.08 -7.56 1.96
CA LEU A 16 -10.17 -8.31 2.60
C LEU A 16 -11.29 -8.63 1.61
N ALA A 17 -11.68 -7.68 0.77
CA ALA A 17 -12.69 -7.90 -0.27
C ALA A 17 -12.26 -9.00 -1.26
N LEU A 18 -11.00 -9.00 -1.69
CA LEU A 18 -10.44 -10.06 -2.55
C LEU A 18 -10.45 -11.41 -1.85
N ALA A 19 -9.99 -11.47 -0.59
CA ALA A 19 -9.96 -12.71 0.19
C ALA A 19 -11.36 -13.30 0.40
N ILE A 20 -12.38 -12.46 0.65
CA ILE A 20 -13.78 -12.88 0.74
C ILE A 20 -14.27 -13.42 -0.61
N ALA A 21 -14.04 -12.69 -1.70
CA ALA A 21 -14.44 -13.10 -3.05
C ALA A 21 -13.80 -14.44 -3.47
N ASP A 22 -12.58 -14.71 -3.00
CA ASP A 22 -11.86 -15.96 -3.23
C ASP A 22 -12.22 -17.09 -2.27
N GLN A 23 -13.09 -16.85 -1.29
CA GLN A 23 -13.36 -17.77 -0.18
C GLN A 23 -12.07 -18.24 0.50
N ALA A 24 -11.15 -17.30 0.72
CA ALA A 24 -9.77 -17.60 1.08
C ALA A 24 -9.59 -17.99 2.56
N PHE A 25 -10.54 -17.64 3.43
CA PHE A 25 -10.43 -17.89 4.88
C PHE A 25 -10.81 -19.33 5.26
N ALA A 26 -10.03 -19.95 6.15
CA ALA A 26 -10.30 -21.28 6.70
C ALA A 26 -11.36 -21.26 7.82
N ASP A 27 -11.53 -20.13 8.50
CA ASP A 27 -12.31 -20.00 9.74
C ASP A 27 -13.82 -19.75 9.52
N ASN A 28 -14.41 -20.31 8.46
CA ASN A 28 -15.81 -20.07 8.04
C ASN A 28 -16.19 -18.59 7.82
N ILE A 29 -15.20 -17.73 7.57
CA ILE A 29 -15.44 -16.33 7.22
C ILE A 29 -15.76 -16.23 5.74
N THR A 30 -16.98 -15.81 5.44
CA THR A 30 -17.52 -15.72 4.07
C THR A 30 -17.97 -14.31 3.70
N SER A 31 -18.02 -13.40 4.68
CA SER A 31 -18.47 -12.04 4.50
C SER A 31 -17.68 -11.07 5.38
N LEU A 32 -17.78 -9.78 5.08
CA LEU A 32 -17.21 -8.73 5.93
C LEU A 32 -17.94 -8.67 7.28
N GLN A 33 -19.23 -9.02 7.31
CA GLN A 33 -20.03 -9.07 8.52
C GLN A 33 -19.47 -10.11 9.50
N ASP A 34 -19.03 -11.27 9.00
CA ASP A 34 -18.40 -12.31 9.85
C ASP A 34 -17.14 -11.78 10.55
N ILE A 35 -16.36 -10.93 9.86
CA ILE A 35 -15.18 -10.28 10.45
C ILE A 35 -15.58 -9.25 11.51
N HIS A 36 -16.63 -8.47 11.25
CA HIS A 36 -17.15 -7.48 12.20
C HIS A 36 -17.75 -8.11 13.45
N ASP A 37 -18.40 -9.27 13.31
CA ASP A 37 -19.01 -10.01 14.42
C ASP A 37 -17.99 -10.86 15.19
N ALA A 38 -16.82 -11.10 14.61
CA ALA A 38 -15.77 -11.87 15.24
C ALA A 38 -15.26 -11.18 16.53
N ARG A 39 -15.17 -11.96 17.60
CA ARG A 39 -14.69 -11.49 18.90
C ARG A 39 -13.31 -12.05 19.19
N VAL A 40 -12.41 -11.18 19.66
CA VAL A 40 -11.11 -11.60 20.17
C VAL A 40 -11.33 -12.47 21.43
N PRO A 41 -10.74 -13.68 21.50
CA PRO A 41 -10.87 -14.54 22.68
C PRO A 41 -10.36 -13.87 23.97
N ARG A 42 -10.94 -14.22 25.13
CA ARG A 42 -10.75 -13.54 26.43
C ARG A 42 -9.29 -13.45 26.94
N ASN A 43 -8.34 -14.16 26.34
CA ASN A 43 -6.93 -14.15 26.73
C ASN A 43 -5.99 -13.87 25.53
N MET A 44 -6.52 -13.24 24.48
CA MET A 44 -5.74 -12.87 23.29
C MET A 44 -5.87 -11.37 23.05
N ASP A 45 -4.84 -10.78 22.45
CA ASP A 45 -4.82 -9.37 22.04
C ASP A 45 -5.26 -9.16 20.58
N ARG A 46 -5.40 -10.26 19.84
CA ARG A 46 -5.67 -10.26 18.40
C ARG A 46 -6.49 -11.47 17.98
N LEU A 47 -7.20 -11.32 16.86
CA LEU A 47 -7.79 -12.42 16.12
C LEU A 47 -6.93 -12.68 14.88
N THR A 48 -6.49 -13.92 14.70
CA THR A 48 -5.76 -14.33 13.49
C THR A 48 -6.73 -14.99 12.52
N LEU A 49 -6.84 -14.46 11.31
CA LEU A 49 -7.62 -15.06 10.24
C LEU A 49 -6.72 -15.96 9.39
N HIS A 50 -7.00 -17.26 9.35
CA HIS A 50 -6.17 -18.20 8.61
C HIS A 50 -6.62 -18.30 7.17
N TRP A 51 -5.66 -18.31 6.25
CA TRP A 51 -5.93 -18.64 4.86
C TRP A 51 -5.99 -20.16 4.69
N LYS A 52 -6.89 -20.62 3.81
CA LYS A 52 -6.96 -22.03 3.42
C LYS A 52 -5.63 -22.45 2.75
N PRO A 53 -5.04 -23.61 3.11
CA PRO A 53 -3.74 -24.03 2.57
C PRO A 53 -3.69 -24.06 1.03
N GLU A 54 -4.79 -24.44 0.38
CA GLU A 54 -4.91 -24.49 -1.07
C GLU A 54 -4.79 -23.10 -1.74
N LYS A 55 -5.05 -22.01 -1.00
CA LYS A 55 -4.94 -20.63 -1.48
C LYS A 55 -3.54 -20.05 -1.40
N ALA A 56 -2.59 -20.75 -0.79
CA ALA A 56 -1.23 -20.26 -0.62
C ALA A 56 -0.48 -20.00 -1.95
N ARG A 57 -0.94 -20.60 -3.06
CA ARG A 57 -0.37 -20.42 -4.40
C ARG A 57 -1.15 -19.44 -5.28
N ASP A 58 -2.30 -18.95 -4.82
CA ASP A 58 -3.10 -18.02 -5.59
C ASP A 58 -2.46 -16.62 -5.55
N PHE A 59 -2.40 -15.96 -6.71
CA PHE A 59 -1.92 -14.59 -6.78
C PHE A 59 -2.99 -13.61 -6.32
N ILE A 60 -2.64 -12.71 -5.39
CA ILE A 60 -3.50 -11.60 -4.96
C ILE A 60 -3.75 -10.63 -6.13
N PHE A 61 -2.68 -10.25 -6.83
CA PHE A 61 -2.75 -9.38 -7.99
C PHE A 61 -2.64 -10.23 -9.26
N ARG A 62 -3.76 -10.34 -9.96
CA ARG A 62 -3.97 -11.30 -11.04
C ARG A 62 -4.57 -10.61 -12.27
N GLN A 63 -4.30 -11.16 -13.45
CA GLN A 63 -4.68 -10.53 -14.72
C GLN A 63 -6.18 -10.61 -15.03
N GLY A 64 -6.90 -11.53 -14.40
CA GLY A 64 -8.32 -11.79 -14.63
C GLY A 64 -8.99 -12.47 -13.42
N PRO A 65 -10.08 -13.22 -13.63
CA PRO A 65 -10.81 -13.88 -12.55
C PRO A 65 -9.99 -15.02 -11.90
N ILE A 66 -10.59 -15.67 -10.89
CA ILE A 66 -10.00 -16.72 -10.06
C ILE A 66 -9.18 -17.72 -10.91
N ASN A 67 -7.95 -18.02 -10.48
CA ASN A 67 -6.94 -18.85 -11.15
C ASN A 67 -6.24 -18.25 -12.38
N SER A 68 -6.37 -16.94 -12.65
CA SER A 68 -5.53 -16.30 -13.68
C SER A 68 -4.10 -16.05 -13.20
N ASP A 69 -3.17 -15.93 -14.16
CA ASP A 69 -1.77 -15.60 -13.90
C ASP A 69 -1.59 -14.30 -13.10
N HIS A 70 -0.42 -14.19 -12.46
CA HIS A 70 0.01 -12.97 -11.78
C HIS A 70 0.04 -11.78 -12.74
N ILE A 71 -0.28 -10.60 -12.22
CA ILE A 71 -0.13 -9.37 -12.98
C ILE A 71 1.35 -9.14 -13.30
N THR A 72 1.64 -8.76 -14.54
CA THR A 72 2.98 -8.34 -14.93
C THR A 72 3.30 -6.93 -14.42
N TYR A 73 4.59 -6.58 -14.37
CA TYR A 73 5.00 -5.21 -14.05
C TYR A 73 4.36 -4.19 -15.00
N GLU A 74 4.29 -4.48 -16.29
CA GLU A 74 3.71 -3.54 -17.26
C GLU A 74 2.22 -3.34 -17.04
N GLN A 75 1.45 -4.40 -16.80
CA GLN A 75 0.02 -4.29 -16.49
C GLN A 75 -0.22 -3.47 -15.22
N SER A 76 0.56 -3.71 -14.16
CA SER A 76 0.45 -2.93 -12.92
C SER A 76 0.86 -1.46 -13.13
N ARG A 77 1.89 -1.19 -13.94
CA ARG A 77 2.28 0.17 -14.33
C ARG A 77 1.16 0.89 -15.09
N GLN A 78 0.51 0.22 -16.04
CA GLN A 78 -0.60 0.79 -16.80
C GLN A 78 -1.80 1.09 -15.91
N ALA A 79 -2.11 0.22 -14.94
CA ALA A 79 -3.17 0.45 -13.96
C ALA A 79 -2.90 1.71 -13.11
N ILE A 80 -1.66 1.90 -12.62
CA ILE A 80 -1.28 3.11 -11.87
C ILE A 80 -1.34 4.37 -12.72
N LEU A 81 -0.92 4.30 -13.99
CA LEU A 81 -1.05 5.43 -14.92
C LEU A 81 -2.51 5.80 -15.19
N ALA A 82 -3.37 4.79 -15.38
CA ALA A 82 -4.79 4.98 -15.57
C ALA A 82 -5.45 5.60 -14.32
N LEU A 83 -5.09 5.13 -13.12
CA LEU A 83 -5.53 5.72 -11.86
C LEU A 83 -5.13 7.19 -11.77
N GLY A 84 -3.87 7.53 -12.07
CA GLY A 84 -3.40 8.92 -12.05
C GLY A 84 -4.19 9.84 -12.98
N ARG A 85 -4.52 9.37 -14.20
CA ARG A 85 -5.38 10.10 -15.14
C ARG A 85 -6.80 10.26 -14.60
N ALA A 86 -7.39 9.20 -14.05
CA ALA A 86 -8.74 9.23 -13.48
C ALA A 86 -8.84 10.19 -12.27
N CYS A 87 -7.78 10.30 -11.48
CA CYS A 87 -7.68 11.27 -10.39
C CYS A 87 -7.39 12.71 -10.84
N GLY A 88 -7.12 12.94 -12.14
CA GLY A 88 -6.83 14.27 -12.68
C GLY A 88 -5.44 14.81 -12.33
N TYR A 89 -4.45 13.94 -12.10
CA TYR A 89 -3.08 14.40 -11.87
C TYR A 89 -2.44 14.95 -13.15
N GLU A 90 -1.79 16.10 -13.04
CA GLU A 90 -1.07 16.77 -14.13
C GLU A 90 0.09 15.91 -14.65
N GLU A 91 0.86 15.33 -13.73
CA GLU A 91 1.98 14.45 -14.05
C GLU A 91 1.59 12.97 -13.96
N PRO A 92 2.14 12.09 -14.81
CA PRO A 92 1.80 10.67 -14.78
C PRO A 92 2.16 10.03 -13.44
N LEU A 93 1.18 9.42 -12.78
CA LEU A 93 1.38 8.64 -11.56
C LEU A 93 2.21 7.38 -11.84
N ARG A 94 3.27 7.13 -11.07
CA ARG A 94 4.18 5.99 -11.19
C ARG A 94 4.52 5.43 -9.80
N PHE A 95 4.84 4.13 -9.73
CA PHE A 95 5.29 3.49 -8.49
C PHE A 95 6.44 4.24 -7.80
N TYR A 96 7.37 4.80 -8.58
CA TYR A 96 8.48 5.55 -8.03
C TYR A 96 8.05 6.83 -7.29
N GLN A 97 7.00 7.52 -7.75
CA GLN A 97 6.48 8.69 -7.05
C GLN A 97 5.82 8.31 -5.72
N ILE A 98 5.15 7.15 -5.66
CA ILE A 98 4.62 6.59 -4.41
C ILE A 98 5.78 6.35 -3.43
N ARG A 99 6.82 5.64 -3.87
CA ARG A 99 8.02 5.41 -3.05
C ARG A 99 8.67 6.72 -2.59
N ARG A 100 8.74 7.72 -3.47
CA ARG A 100 9.26 9.06 -3.14
C ARG A 100 8.43 9.77 -2.08
N GLY A 101 7.11 9.80 -2.25
CA GLY A 101 6.18 10.39 -1.28
C GLY A 101 6.29 9.72 0.08
N SER A 102 6.33 8.40 0.14
CA SER A 102 6.56 7.65 1.38
C SER A 102 7.91 7.98 2.02
N GLY A 103 8.99 8.07 1.22
CA GLY A 103 10.31 8.45 1.72
C GLY A 103 10.34 9.84 2.37
N LYS A 104 9.58 10.80 1.83
CA LYS A 104 9.40 12.12 2.45
C LYS A 104 8.69 12.00 3.80
N LYS A 105 7.52 11.35 3.86
CA LYS A 105 6.77 11.15 5.11
C LYS A 105 7.58 10.41 6.18
N LEU A 106 8.36 9.39 5.80
CA LEU A 106 9.25 8.68 6.73
C LEU A 106 10.35 9.60 7.29
N THR A 107 10.87 10.53 6.50
CA THR A 107 11.88 11.51 6.99
C THR A 107 11.29 12.48 8.01
N GLU A 108 10.01 12.81 7.88
CA GLU A 108 9.29 13.68 8.83
C GLU A 108 8.95 12.95 10.13
N ALA A 109 8.73 11.63 10.07
CA ALA A 109 8.25 10.83 11.19
C ALA A 109 9.32 10.02 11.94
N MET A 110 10.49 9.76 11.34
CA MET A 110 11.47 8.79 11.85
C MET A 110 12.91 9.31 11.75
N THR A 111 13.83 8.64 12.46
CA THR A 111 15.27 8.91 12.33
C THR A 111 15.79 8.55 10.94
N MET A 112 16.96 9.08 10.58
CA MET A 112 17.56 8.80 9.28
C MET A 112 17.98 7.34 9.12
N GLU A 113 18.38 6.68 10.19
CA GLU A 113 18.73 5.26 10.26
C GLU A 113 17.50 4.39 9.99
N GLU A 114 16.40 4.62 10.70
CA GLU A 114 15.15 3.88 10.53
C GLU A 114 14.57 4.08 9.12
N ARG A 115 14.55 5.32 8.64
CA ARG A 115 14.14 5.60 7.26
C ARG A 115 15.03 4.87 6.27
N ASN A 116 16.35 4.91 6.44
CA ASN A 116 17.28 4.25 5.53
C ASN A 116 17.09 2.72 5.54
N GLN A 117 16.81 2.12 6.69
CA GLN A 117 16.50 0.71 6.80
C GLN A 117 15.20 0.36 6.05
N ILE A 118 14.12 1.13 6.26
CA ILE A 118 12.83 0.92 5.58
C ILE A 118 12.95 1.13 4.07
N MET A 119 13.73 2.13 3.66
CA MET A 119 13.92 2.51 2.26
C MET A 119 15.05 1.75 1.59
N ASP A 120 15.69 0.80 2.29
CA ASP A 120 16.83 0.02 1.81
C ASP A 120 17.95 0.91 1.20
N HIS A 121 18.30 1.99 1.91
CA HIS A 121 19.38 2.91 1.52
C HIS A 121 20.65 2.53 2.27
N GLY A 122 21.58 1.90 1.56
CA GLY A 122 22.89 1.53 2.10
C GLY A 122 23.82 2.71 2.36
N GLY A 123 24.89 2.46 3.13
CA GLY A 123 26.00 3.39 3.32
C GLY A 123 25.86 4.38 4.48
N GLY A 124 24.88 4.20 5.37
CA GLY A 124 24.77 4.96 6.63
C GLY A 124 24.56 6.48 6.48
N THR A 125 24.31 6.97 5.27
CA THR A 125 24.13 8.40 5.00
C THR A 125 22.77 8.67 4.37
N SER A 126 22.34 9.94 4.41
CA SER A 126 21.13 10.39 3.72
C SER A 126 21.38 10.73 2.24
N ALA A 127 22.49 10.28 1.63
CA ALA A 127 22.87 10.69 0.28
C ALA A 127 21.84 10.26 -0.79
N VAL A 128 21.37 9.02 -0.73
CA VAL A 128 20.35 8.49 -1.65
C VAL A 128 19.03 9.25 -1.47
N TYR A 129 18.59 9.45 -0.22
CA TYR A 129 17.40 10.25 0.08
C TYR A 129 17.49 11.67 -0.50
N ARG A 130 18.56 12.41 -0.19
CA ARG A 130 18.72 13.80 -0.66
C ARG A 130 18.74 13.91 -2.18
N ARG A 131 19.38 12.96 -2.87
CA ARG A 131 19.53 13.01 -4.33
C ARG A 131 18.25 12.66 -5.09
N TYR A 132 17.45 11.74 -4.56
CA TYR A 132 16.38 11.09 -5.32
C TYR A 132 14.98 11.31 -4.74
N TYR A 133 14.86 11.64 -3.46
CA TYR A 133 13.59 11.67 -2.74
C TYR A 133 13.19 13.09 -2.32
N MET A 134 14.18 13.91 -1.93
CA MET A 134 13.99 15.32 -1.60
C MET A 134 13.44 16.09 -2.81
N THR A 135 12.44 16.95 -2.57
CA THR A 135 11.88 17.79 -3.62
C THR A 135 12.86 18.91 -3.94
N GLY A 136 12.93 19.32 -5.21
CA GLY A 136 13.62 20.57 -5.58
C GLY A 136 12.86 21.82 -5.11
N PHE A 137 11.57 21.67 -4.79
CA PHE A 137 10.74 22.74 -4.26
C PHE A 137 10.91 22.85 -2.75
N ILE A 138 11.14 24.06 -2.27
CA ILE A 138 11.12 24.39 -0.85
C ILE A 138 9.68 24.79 -0.51
N ASP A 139 9.01 23.95 0.26
CA ASP A 139 7.64 24.18 0.75
C ASP A 139 7.66 25.09 1.99
N LYS A 140 8.34 26.23 1.85
CA LYS A 140 8.35 27.32 2.82
C LYS A 140 8.19 28.63 2.08
N ASP A 141 7.23 29.42 2.51
CA ASP A 141 7.09 30.78 2.05
C ASP A 141 8.23 31.63 2.63
N ILE A 142 9.16 32.01 1.76
CA ILE A 142 10.28 32.88 2.14
C ILE A 142 9.84 34.33 2.39
N GLN A 143 8.64 34.73 1.95
CA GLN A 143 8.08 36.05 2.18
C GLN A 143 7.39 36.16 3.54
N ALA A 144 7.09 35.02 4.17
CA ALA A 144 6.50 34.94 5.51
C ALA A 144 7.53 34.73 6.63
N ILE A 145 8.83 34.75 6.30
CA ILE A 145 9.97 34.68 7.23
C ILE A 145 10.55 36.08 7.39
#